data_AF-A0AA88IJ33-F1
#
_entry.id   AF-A0AA88IJ33-F1
#
_cell.length_a   1.000
_cell.length_b   1.000
_cell.length_c   1.000
_cell.angle_alpha   90.00
_cell.angle_beta   90.00
_cell.angle_gamma   90.00
#
_symmetry.space_group_name_H-M   'P 1'
#
loop_
_entity.id
_entity.type
_entity.pdbx_description
1 polymer ?
#
loop_
_entity_poly.entity_id
_entity_poly.type
_entity_poly.pdbx_seq_one_letter_code
_entity_poly.pdbx_strand_id
1 'polypeptide(L)'
;MAVFYGPVQWTRLAVLRRAPAVLDQWFTLPIFAWVPVWISFIEGGPAKWRARHAAALELLSLLSYGLTLAHERGFEAALGCHVALALYRGGRVQRARGDGRTRTYLLLAVLSCAGFVLLKLLDQWLAQYWLFQRVTGHFWSKVCDVLQFHFSFCFLTTLTLRPRGKSAAQKT
;
A
#
# COMPACT_ATOMS: atom_id res chain seq x y z
N MET A 1 5.88 15.81 1.57
CA MET A 1 5.33 15.08 0.40
C MET A 1 4.74 16.01 -0.65
N ALA A 2 3.68 16.78 -0.37
CA ALA A 2 3.00 17.59 -1.40
C ALA A 2 3.90 18.57 -2.20
N VAL A 3 4.82 19.28 -1.53
CA VAL A 3 5.75 20.23 -2.18
C VAL A 3 6.70 19.56 -3.17
N PHE A 4 7.12 18.32 -2.88
CA PHE A 4 8.05 17.56 -3.73
C PHE A 4 7.32 16.70 -4.77
N TYR A 5 6.13 16.23 -4.44
CA TYR A 5 5.32 15.37 -5.29
C TYR A 5 4.56 16.15 -6.38
N GLY A 6 4.15 17.40 -6.10
CA GLY A 6 3.49 18.26 -7.08
C GLY A 6 4.26 18.42 -8.40
N PRO A 7 5.56 18.78 -8.37
CA PRO A 7 6.40 18.84 -9.57
C PRO A 7 6.51 17.50 -10.31
N VAL A 8 6.67 16.39 -9.58
CA VAL A 8 6.78 15.04 -10.17
C VAL A 8 5.48 14.65 -10.88
N GLN A 9 4.32 14.90 -10.26
CA GLN A 9 3.03 14.62 -10.85
C GLN A 9 2.73 15.52 -12.05
N TRP A 10 3.14 16.79 -12.00
CA TRP A 10 3.08 17.70 -13.15
C TRP A 10 3.91 17.18 -14.32
N THR A 11 5.18 16.81 -14.10
CA THR A 11 6.05 16.28 -15.16
C THR A 11 5.48 15.00 -15.77
N ARG A 12 4.87 14.13 -14.97
CA ARG A 12 4.21 12.92 -15.48
C ARG A 12 3.06 13.25 -16.44
N LEU A 13 2.22 14.22 -16.07
CA LEU A 13 1.08 14.64 -16.91
C LEU A 13 1.54 15.41 -18.16
N ALA A 14 2.59 16.23 -18.04
CA ALA A 14 3.07 17.07 -19.14
C ALA A 14 3.88 16.29 -20.18
N VAL A 15 4.62 15.26 -19.76
CA VAL A 15 5.63 14.61 -20.63
C VAL A 15 5.17 13.23 -21.12
N LEU A 16 4.28 12.54 -20.40
CA LEU A 16 3.74 11.20 -20.74
C LEU A 16 4.82 10.16 -21.11
N ARG A 17 6.07 10.33 -20.64
CA ARG A 17 7.18 9.39 -20.85
C ARG A 17 7.29 8.41 -19.68
N ARG A 18 7.96 7.28 -19.95
CA ARG A 18 8.20 6.21 -18.97
C ARG A 18 8.96 6.69 -17.73
N ALA A 19 10.00 7.52 -17.89
CA ALA A 19 10.83 7.97 -16.77
C ALA A 19 10.06 8.80 -15.70
N PRO A 20 9.25 9.82 -16.06
CA PRO A 20 8.35 10.49 -15.11
C PRO A 20 7.35 9.56 -14.42
N ALA A 21 6.87 8.51 -15.09
CA ALA A 21 5.98 7.52 -14.50
C ALA A 21 6.69 6.62 -13.46
N VAL A 22 7.97 6.29 -13.68
CA VAL A 22 8.81 5.57 -12.71
C VAL A 22 9.10 6.46 -11.49
N LEU A 23 9.38 7.76 -11.72
CA LEU A 23 9.64 8.72 -10.64
C LEU A 23 8.40 8.93 -9.75
N ASP A 24 7.22 9.10 -10.35
CA ASP A 24 5.93 9.17 -9.64
C ASP A 24 5.71 7.97 -8.71
N GLN A 25 6.11 6.78 -9.15
CA GLN A 25 5.97 5.54 -8.41
C GLN A 25 6.99 5.42 -7.27
N TRP A 26 8.23 5.87 -7.48
CA TRP A 26 9.25 5.94 -6.43
C TRP A 26 8.84 6.83 -5.26
N PHE A 27 8.09 7.89 -5.51
CA PHE A 27 7.61 8.77 -4.44
C PHE A 27 6.37 8.25 -3.71
N THR A 28 5.57 7.41 -4.38
CA THR A 28 4.24 7.03 -3.87
C THR A 28 4.18 5.63 -3.31
N LEU A 29 4.83 4.65 -3.94
CA LEU A 29 4.67 3.24 -3.61
C LEU A 29 5.51 2.71 -2.43
N PRO A 30 6.60 3.37 -1.95
CA PRO A 30 7.25 2.96 -0.72
C PRO A 30 6.32 2.87 0.49
N ILE A 31 5.17 3.56 0.43
CA ILE A 31 4.12 3.47 1.45
C ILE A 31 3.57 2.06 1.69
N PHE A 32 3.67 1.13 0.73
CA PHE A 32 3.34 -0.28 0.97
C PHE A 32 4.26 -0.91 2.02
N ALA A 33 5.51 -0.47 2.13
CA ALA A 33 6.47 -0.92 3.14
C ALA A 33 6.12 -0.42 4.54
N TRP A 34 5.30 0.63 4.67
CA TRP A 34 4.84 1.11 5.97
C TRP A 34 3.82 0.18 6.64
N VAL A 35 3.07 -0.60 5.85
CA VAL A 35 2.14 -1.61 6.39
C VAL A 35 2.87 -2.65 7.26
N PRO A 36 3.89 -3.38 6.76
CA PRO A 36 4.64 -4.32 7.59
C PRO A 36 5.43 -3.65 8.72
N VAL A 37 5.87 -2.40 8.56
CA VAL A 37 6.52 -1.62 9.64
C VAL A 37 5.54 -1.38 10.79
N TRP A 38 4.32 -0.92 10.50
CA TRP A 38 3.30 -0.69 11.50
C TRP A 38 2.82 -2.00 12.14
N ILE A 39 2.65 -3.05 11.35
CA ILE A 39 2.30 -4.37 11.90
C ILE A 39 3.39 -4.87 12.84
N SER A 40 4.68 -4.66 12.52
CA SER A 40 5.78 -5.01 13.42
C SER A 40 5.75 -4.19 14.72
N PHE A 41 5.33 -2.92 14.66
CA PHE A 41 5.06 -2.10 15.85
C PHE A 41 3.90 -2.67 16.68
N ILE A 42 2.80 -3.10 16.05
CA ILE A 42 1.67 -3.73 16.74
C ILE A 42 2.11 -5.04 17.40
N GLU A 43 2.80 -5.91 16.67
CA GLU A 43 3.23 -7.23 17.14
C GLU A 43 4.22 -7.10 18.31
N GLY A 44 5.31 -6.35 18.12
CA GLY A 44 6.40 -6.19 19.09
C GLY A 44 6.14 -5.19 20.21
N GLY A 45 5.31 -4.17 19.97
CA GLY A 45 5.07 -3.03 20.86
C GLY A 45 6.21 -2.00 20.82
N PRO A 46 6.02 -0.83 21.45
CA PRO A 46 6.95 0.31 21.35
C PRO A 46 8.39 -0.03 21.79
N ALA A 47 8.54 -0.83 22.85
CA ALA A 47 9.85 -1.20 23.40
C ALA A 47 10.71 -2.07 22.46
N LYS A 48 10.09 -2.84 21.55
CA LYS A 48 10.80 -3.70 20.59
C LYS A 48 10.93 -3.05 19.22
N TRP A 49 10.20 -1.99 18.96
CA TRP A 49 10.26 -1.26 17.70
C TRP A 49 11.55 -0.45 17.62
N ARG A 50 12.21 -0.46 16.47
CA ARG A 50 13.42 0.33 16.24
C ARG A 50 13.32 1.07 14.93
N ALA A 51 13.54 2.38 14.97
CA ALA A 51 13.53 3.25 13.80
C ALA A 51 14.47 2.74 12.69
N ARG A 52 15.62 2.15 13.05
CA ARG A 52 16.56 1.53 12.09
C ARG A 52 15.94 0.42 11.25
N HIS A 53 15.04 -0.38 11.81
CA HIS A 53 14.37 -1.45 11.05
C HIS A 53 13.33 -0.87 10.09
N ALA A 54 12.62 0.18 10.51
CA ALA A 54 11.70 0.90 9.63
C ALA A 54 12.46 1.57 8.47
N ALA A 55 13.58 2.25 8.77
CA ALA A 55 14.43 2.87 7.76
C ALA A 55 15.03 1.84 6.79
N ALA A 56 15.46 0.68 7.28
CA ALA A 56 15.98 -0.39 6.43
C ALA A 56 14.90 -0.96 5.50
N LEU A 57 13.67 -1.15 5.98
CA LEU A 57 12.55 -1.61 5.15
C LEU A 57 12.14 -0.56 4.11
N GLU A 58 12.14 0.72 4.48
CA GLU A 58 11.87 1.82 3.56
C GLU A 58 12.95 1.91 2.48
N LEU A 59 14.22 1.82 2.87
CA LEU A 59 15.35 1.84 1.94
C LEU A 59 15.30 0.63 1.00
N LEU A 60 15.01 -0.57 1.52
CA LEU A 60 14.87 -1.77 0.71
C LEU A 60 13.69 -1.63 -0.27
N SER A 61 12.60 -1.01 0.15
CA SER A 61 11.46 -0.69 -0.70
C SER A 61 11.86 0.24 -1.84
N LEU A 62 12.52 1.36 -1.54
CA LEU A 62 13.03 2.30 -2.52
C LEU A 62 13.99 1.63 -3.52
N LEU A 63 14.96 0.85 -3.02
CA LEU A 63 15.92 0.13 -3.85
C LEU A 63 15.25 -0.94 -4.71
N SER A 64 14.22 -1.62 -4.21
CA SER A 64 13.48 -2.62 -4.99
C SER A 64 12.77 -2.02 -6.21
N TYR A 65 12.33 -0.76 -6.14
CA TYR A 65 11.81 -0.04 -7.31
C TYR A 65 12.91 0.41 -8.28
N GLY A 66 14.19 0.29 -7.90
CA GLY A 66 15.33 0.36 -8.82
C GLY A 66 15.40 -0.80 -9.80
N LEU A 67 14.72 -1.93 -9.51
CA LEU A 67 14.62 -3.06 -10.42
C LEU A 67 13.93 -2.68 -11.75
N THR A 68 13.13 -1.61 -11.75
CA THR A 68 12.51 -1.04 -12.96
C THR A 68 13.51 -0.55 -14.00
N LEU A 69 14.72 -0.17 -13.56
CA LEU A 69 15.82 0.25 -14.42
C LEU A 69 16.56 -0.94 -15.03
N ALA A 70 16.54 -2.08 -14.35
CA ALA A 70 17.25 -3.29 -14.76
C ALA A 70 16.39 -4.22 -15.63
N HIS A 71 15.07 -4.22 -15.47
CA HIS A 71 14.17 -5.11 -16.20
C HIS A 71 12.81 -4.46 -16.47
N GLU A 72 12.27 -4.71 -17.67
CA GLU A 72 10.94 -4.25 -18.07
C GLU A 72 9.80 -4.63 -17.11
N ARG A 73 9.89 -5.81 -16.45
CA ARG A 73 8.92 -6.31 -15.48
C ARG A 73 9.34 -6.12 -14.03
N GLY A 74 10.48 -5.44 -13.81
CA GLY A 74 11.01 -5.23 -12.47
C GLY A 74 10.06 -4.43 -11.58
N PHE A 75 9.22 -3.60 -12.20
CA PHE A 75 8.21 -2.81 -11.52
C PHE A 75 7.08 -3.68 -10.95
N GLU A 76 6.45 -4.46 -11.80
CA GLU A 76 5.32 -5.33 -11.47
C GLU A 76 5.74 -6.39 -10.46
N ALA A 77 6.96 -6.92 -10.61
CA ALA A 77 7.55 -7.84 -9.66
C ALA A 77 7.71 -7.20 -8.26
N ALA A 78 8.37 -6.03 -8.18
CA ALA A 78 8.58 -5.33 -6.92
C ALA A 78 7.25 -4.96 -6.25
N LEU A 79 6.32 -4.36 -6.99
CA LEU A 79 4.99 -4.00 -6.48
C LEU A 79 4.24 -5.24 -6.00
N GLY A 80 4.25 -6.32 -6.77
CA GLY A 80 3.61 -7.59 -6.40
C GLY A 80 4.18 -8.16 -5.09
N CYS A 81 5.51 -8.13 -4.92
CA CYS A 81 6.15 -8.55 -3.68
C CYS A 81 5.72 -7.70 -2.47
N HIS A 82 5.66 -6.37 -2.62
CA HIS A 82 5.23 -5.46 -1.55
C HIS A 82 3.77 -5.69 -1.16
N VAL A 83 2.89 -5.81 -2.15
CA VAL A 83 1.47 -6.11 -1.93
C VAL A 83 1.31 -7.47 -1.24
N ALA A 84 1.99 -8.52 -1.74
CA ALA A 84 1.92 -9.85 -1.14
C ALA A 84 2.41 -9.86 0.31
N LEU A 85 3.51 -9.15 0.61
CA LEU A 85 4.02 -9.02 1.98
C LEU A 85 3.04 -8.29 2.89
N ALA A 86 2.43 -7.20 2.41
CA ALA A 86 1.42 -6.45 3.15
C ALA A 86 0.17 -7.31 3.44
N LEU A 87 -0.32 -8.06 2.45
CA LEU A 87 -1.45 -8.98 2.60
C LEU A 87 -1.15 -10.11 3.57
N TYR A 88 0.03 -10.73 3.46
CA TYR A 88 0.46 -11.80 4.36
C TYR A 88 0.54 -11.31 5.82
N ARG A 89 1.22 -10.17 6.05
CA ARG A 89 1.34 -9.59 7.40
C ARG A 89 -0.01 -9.12 7.94
N GLY A 90 -0.83 -8.48 7.10
CA GLY A 90 -2.18 -8.02 7.44
C GLY A 90 -3.10 -9.17 7.82
N GLY A 91 -3.12 -10.24 7.01
CA GLY A 91 -3.88 -11.46 7.31
C GLY A 91 -3.41 -12.14 8.59
N ARG A 92 -2.10 -12.20 8.83
CA ARG A 92 -1.53 -12.78 10.05
C ARG A 92 -1.95 -12.02 11.30
N VAL A 93 -1.81 -10.69 11.31
CA VAL A 93 -2.18 -9.88 12.48
C VAL A 93 -3.70 -9.85 12.68
N GLN A 94 -4.49 -9.89 11.60
CA GLN A 94 -5.94 -10.04 11.65
C GLN A 94 -6.35 -11.36 12.31
N ARG A 95 -5.71 -12.47 11.96
CA ARG A 95 -5.98 -13.77 12.62
C ARG A 95 -5.60 -13.76 14.10
N ALA A 96 -4.53 -13.07 14.46
CA ALA A 96 -4.01 -13.06 15.82
C ALA A 96 -4.74 -12.09 16.76
N ARG A 97 -5.25 -10.95 16.26
CA ARG A 97 -5.76 -9.83 17.09
C ARG A 97 -7.04 -9.17 16.57
N GLY A 98 -7.47 -9.55 15.38
CA GLY A 98 -8.61 -8.96 14.71
C GLY A 98 -9.95 -9.46 15.21
N ASP A 99 -11.00 -8.85 14.67
CA ASP A 99 -12.42 -9.13 14.87
C ASP A 99 -13.19 -8.87 13.56
N GLY A 100 -14.52 -8.91 13.61
CA GLY A 100 -15.36 -8.62 12.45
C GLY A 100 -15.12 -7.24 11.84
N ARG A 101 -14.96 -6.19 12.66
CA ARG A 101 -14.77 -4.82 12.17
C ARG A 101 -13.42 -4.64 11.46
N THR A 102 -12.34 -5.11 12.08
CA THR A 102 -10.99 -5.06 11.49
C THR A 102 -10.87 -5.97 10.26
N ARG A 103 -11.63 -7.08 10.21
CA ARG A 103 -11.77 -7.90 9.01
C ARG A 103 -12.39 -7.12 7.85
N THR A 104 -13.45 -6.37 8.12
CA THR A 104 -14.09 -5.52 7.10
C THR A 104 -13.11 -4.47 6.58
N TYR A 105 -12.38 -3.77 7.45
CA TYR A 105 -11.35 -2.82 7.01
C TYR A 105 -10.26 -3.47 6.18
N LEU A 106 -9.77 -4.65 6.59
CA LEU A 106 -8.78 -5.38 5.81
C LEU A 106 -9.33 -5.74 4.42
N LEU A 107 -10.54 -6.31 4.33
CA LEU A 107 -11.16 -6.69 3.06
C LEU A 107 -11.36 -5.50 2.13
N LEU A 108 -11.83 -4.37 2.67
CA LEU A 108 -12.00 -3.14 1.91
C LEU A 108 -10.65 -2.60 1.42
N ALA A 109 -9.61 -2.63 2.25
CA ALA A 109 -8.26 -2.26 1.84
C ALA A 109 -7.71 -3.17 0.72
N VAL A 110 -7.92 -4.50 0.81
CA VAL A 110 -7.54 -5.45 -0.24
C VAL A 110 -8.30 -5.18 -1.53
N LEU A 111 -9.61 -4.96 -1.46
CA LEU A 111 -10.45 -4.69 -2.62
C LEU A 111 -10.03 -3.38 -3.30
N SER A 112 -9.77 -2.33 -2.53
CA SER A 112 -9.25 -1.07 -3.04
C SER A 112 -7.86 -1.23 -3.67
N CYS A 113 -6.97 -2.03 -3.06
CA CYS A 113 -5.65 -2.32 -3.64
C CYS A 113 -5.76 -3.08 -4.96
N ALA A 114 -6.60 -4.12 -5.02
CA ALA A 114 -6.87 -4.84 -6.25
C ALA A 114 -7.45 -3.92 -7.33
N GLY A 115 -8.40 -3.06 -6.97
CA GLY A 115 -8.95 -2.04 -7.86
C GLY A 115 -7.86 -1.10 -8.40
N PHE A 116 -6.99 -0.58 -7.54
CA PHE A 116 -5.86 0.27 -7.93
C PHE A 116 -4.94 -0.42 -8.93
N VAL A 117 -4.52 -1.66 -8.64
CA VAL A 117 -3.61 -2.42 -9.51
C VAL A 117 -4.29 -2.75 -10.85
N LEU A 118 -5.51 -3.28 -10.83
CA LEU A 118 -6.23 -3.69 -12.03
C LEU A 118 -6.54 -2.51 -12.95
N LEU A 119 -7.05 -1.41 -12.41
CA LEU A 119 -7.34 -0.19 -13.18
C LEU A 119 -6.08 0.40 -13.78
N LYS A 120 -4.94 0.29 -13.09
CA LYS A 120 -3.66 0.77 -13.58
C LYS A 120 -3.06 -0.12 -14.68
N LEU A 121 -3.26 -1.44 -14.60
CA LEU A 121 -2.80 -2.39 -15.63
C LEU A 121 -3.70 -2.39 -16.87
N LEU A 122 -5.00 -2.19 -16.69
CA LEU A 122 -6.01 -2.24 -17.75
C LEU A 122 -6.36 -0.86 -18.31
N ASP A 123 -5.66 0.21 -17.93
CA ASP A 123 -6.02 1.60 -18.28
C ASP A 123 -6.23 1.80 -19.80
N GLN A 124 -5.31 1.28 -20.62
CA GLN A 124 -5.43 1.34 -22.09
C GLN A 124 -6.59 0.52 -22.65
N TRP A 125 -6.84 -0.66 -22.06
CA TRP A 125 -7.94 -1.52 -22.48
C TRP A 125 -9.30 -1.00 -21.98
N LEU A 126 -9.34 -0.27 -20.87
CA LEU A 126 -10.58 0.29 -20.34
C LEU A 126 -11.00 1.56 -21.11
N ALA A 127 -10.05 2.29 -21.70
CA ALA A 127 -10.30 3.54 -22.44
C ALA A 127 -11.26 3.42 -23.65
N GLN A 128 -11.52 2.20 -24.13
CA GLN A 128 -12.50 1.91 -25.20
C GLN A 128 -13.95 1.90 -24.71
N TYR A 129 -14.20 1.82 -23.40
CA TYR A 129 -15.55 1.86 -22.83
C TYR A 129 -15.97 3.29 -22.49
N TRP A 130 -17.22 3.65 -22.81
CA TRP A 130 -17.76 5.00 -22.63
C TRP A 130 -17.61 5.58 -21.21
N LEU A 131 -17.74 4.74 -20.18
CA LEU A 131 -17.54 5.16 -18.79
C LEU A 131 -16.11 5.68 -18.54
N PHE A 132 -15.12 5.03 -19.15
CA PHE A 132 -13.71 5.36 -19.03
C PHE A 132 -13.24 6.45 -20.01
N GLN A 133 -14.09 6.84 -20.97
CA GLN A 133 -13.91 8.04 -21.78
C GLN A 133 -14.31 9.32 -21.03
N ARG A 134 -15.26 9.24 -20.09
CA ARG A 134 -15.66 10.36 -19.23
C ARG A 134 -14.88 10.44 -17.93
N VAL A 135 -14.61 9.29 -17.30
CA VAL A 135 -13.87 9.19 -16.05
C VAL A 135 -12.80 8.12 -16.21
N THR A 136 -11.57 8.55 -16.49
CA THR A 136 -10.47 7.67 -16.90
C THR A 136 -10.15 6.61 -15.85
N GLY A 137 -9.56 5.49 -16.29
CA GLY A 137 -9.05 4.45 -15.39
C GLY A 137 -8.05 5.03 -14.41
N HIS A 138 -7.27 6.02 -14.85
CA HIS A 138 -6.44 6.86 -14.02
C HIS A 138 -7.19 7.51 -12.83
N PHE A 139 -8.33 8.15 -13.04
CA PHE A 139 -9.11 8.76 -11.96
C PHE A 139 -9.58 7.70 -10.96
N TRP A 140 -10.20 6.62 -11.44
CA TRP A 140 -10.70 5.54 -10.59
C TRP A 140 -9.57 4.86 -9.81
N SER A 141 -8.40 4.70 -10.43
CA SER A 141 -7.21 4.17 -9.74
C SER A 141 -6.80 5.06 -8.56
N LYS A 142 -6.91 6.40 -8.68
CA LYS A 142 -6.63 7.32 -7.57
C LYS A 142 -7.68 7.26 -6.46
N VAL A 143 -8.95 7.06 -6.79
CA VAL A 143 -9.99 6.81 -5.79
C VAL A 143 -9.68 5.52 -5.02
N CYS A 144 -9.32 4.45 -5.72
CA CYS A 144 -8.87 3.20 -5.11
C CYS A 144 -7.63 3.39 -4.23
N ASP A 145 -6.67 4.20 -4.65
CA ASP A 145 -5.46 4.54 -3.88
C ASP A 145 -5.83 5.21 -2.54
N VAL A 146 -6.69 6.23 -2.57
CA VAL A 146 -7.17 6.92 -1.36
C VAL A 146 -7.94 5.99 -0.43
N LEU A 147 -8.84 5.18 -0.97
CA LEU A 147 -9.62 4.21 -0.18
C LEU A 147 -8.72 3.13 0.42
N GLN A 148 -7.72 2.66 -0.32
CA GLN A 148 -6.72 1.72 0.18
C GLN A 148 -6.01 2.29 1.39
N PHE A 149 -5.56 3.56 1.33
CA PHE A 149 -4.97 4.23 2.50
C PHE A 149 -5.94 4.32 3.65
N HIS A 150 -7.13 4.85 3.41
CA HIS A 150 -8.14 5.06 4.43
C HIS A 150 -8.42 3.78 5.22
N PHE A 151 -8.73 2.68 4.52
CA PHE A 151 -9.04 1.41 5.17
C PHE A 151 -7.82 0.77 5.83
N SER A 152 -6.62 0.93 5.25
CA SER A 152 -5.37 0.48 5.89
C SER A 152 -5.11 1.23 7.20
N PHE A 153 -5.31 2.54 7.24
CA PHE A 153 -5.19 3.33 8.47
C PHE A 153 -6.25 2.94 9.49
N CYS A 154 -7.52 2.79 9.09
CA CYS A 154 -8.58 2.32 9.98
C CYS A 154 -8.25 0.95 10.58
N PHE A 155 -7.77 0.02 9.76
CA PHE A 155 -7.32 -1.30 10.20
C PHE A 155 -6.18 -1.21 11.22
N LEU A 156 -5.07 -0.56 10.87
CA LEU A 156 -3.86 -0.47 11.70
C LEU A 156 -4.10 0.32 12.99
N THR A 157 -4.86 1.41 12.93
CA THR A 157 -5.19 2.24 14.09
C THR A 157 -6.09 1.50 15.06
N THR A 158 -7.13 0.82 14.55
CA THR A 158 -8.02 0.02 15.40
C THR A 158 -7.26 -1.11 16.09
N LEU A 159 -6.34 -1.78 15.41
CA LEU A 159 -5.49 -2.82 16.01
C LEU A 159 -4.45 -2.26 16.99
N THR A 160 -3.99 -1.02 16.78
CA THR A 160 -3.03 -0.35 17.68
C THR A 160 -3.70 0.08 18.99
N LEU A 161 -4.90 0.65 18.91
CA LEU A 161 -5.66 1.14 20.06
C LEU A 161 -6.30 0.02 20.87
N ARG A 162 -6.38 -1.20 20.31
CA ARG A 162 -6.82 -2.36 21.07
C ARG A 162 -5.82 -2.67 22.17
N PRO A 163 -6.25 -2.72 23.45
CA PRO A 163 -5.43 -3.26 24.51
C PRO A 163 -4.94 -4.65 24.09
N ARG A 164 -3.69 -5.00 24.40
CA ARG A 164 -3.22 -6.39 24.33
C ARG A 164 -4.12 -7.22 25.25
N GLY A 165 -5.18 -7.78 24.69
CA GLY A 165 -6.21 -8.50 25.43
C GLY A 165 -5.57 -9.59 26.27
N LYS A 166 -5.85 -9.54 27.57
CA LYS A 166 -5.49 -10.52 28.59
C LYS A 166 -5.81 -11.93 28.10
N SER A 167 -4.80 -12.71 27.72
CA SER A 167 -4.90 -14.16 27.57
C SER A 167 -4.76 -14.86 28.93
N ALA A 168 -5.31 -14.28 30.00
CA ALA A 168 -5.13 -14.74 31.39
C ALA A 168 -6.40 -14.66 32.25
N ALA A 169 -7.59 -14.68 31.65
CA ALA A 169 -8.85 -14.71 32.39
C ALA A 169 -9.85 -15.66 31.74
N GLN A 170 -9.47 -16.94 31.64
CA GLN A 170 -10.42 -18.04 31.52
C GLN A 170 -9.78 -19.33 32.06
N LYS A 171 -9.39 -19.28 33.33
CA LYS A 171 -9.17 -20.45 34.19
C LYS A 171 -9.54 -20.03 35.61
N THR A 172 -10.83 -20.09 35.88
CA THR A 172 -11.41 -20.21 37.22
C THR A 172 -12.66 -21.05 37.03
#